data_AF-A0A1E4G2X3-F1
#
_entry.id   AF-A0A1E4G2X3-F1
#
_cell.length_a   1.000
_cell.length_b   1.000
_cell.length_c   1.000
_cell.angle_alpha   90.00
_cell.angle_beta   90.00
_cell.angle_gamma   90.00
#
_symmetry.space_group_name_H-M   'P 1'
#
loop_
_entity.id
_entity.type
_entity.pdbx_description
1 polymer ?
#
loop_
_entity_poly.entity_id
_entity_poly.type
_entity_poly.pdbx_seq_one_letter_code
_entity_poly.pdbx_strand_id
1 'polypeptide(L)'
;MPPSGTHFEIKGCELVHFGAHPTMAGRVTGVVRVRIEERFMGNLTAYPLDLKVKADIGEAAPERIRTALLAHAAHQLNKLKARHGERYQMAAE
;
A
#
# COMPACT_ATOMS: atom_id res chain seq x y z
N MET A 1 12.67 15.27 26.27
CA MET A 1 11.95 15.75 25.06
C MET A 1 11.67 14.53 24.18
N PRO A 2 10.52 14.47 23.49
CA PRO A 2 9.62 13.30 23.31
C PRO A 2 10.29 12.08 22.66
N PRO A 3 9.69 10.87 22.76
CA PRO A 3 10.31 9.65 22.24
C PRO A 3 10.68 9.87 20.78
N SER A 4 11.89 9.44 20.43
CA SER A 4 12.44 9.34 19.08
C SER A 4 11.59 8.38 18.25
N GLY A 5 10.35 8.79 17.98
CA GLY A 5 9.32 7.98 17.36
C GLY A 5 9.61 7.88 15.88
N THR A 6 9.72 6.66 15.41
CA THR A 6 9.81 6.38 13.97
C THR A 6 8.48 6.75 13.33
N HIS A 7 8.50 7.64 12.36
CA HIS A 7 7.30 8.15 11.71
C HIS A 7 7.15 7.51 10.34
N PHE A 8 6.07 6.77 10.14
CA PHE A 8 5.74 6.16 8.84
C PHE A 8 4.53 6.88 8.25
N GLU A 9 4.75 7.57 7.13
CA GLU A 9 3.72 8.30 6.39
C GLU A 9 3.62 7.84 4.94
N ILE A 10 2.38 7.79 4.46
CA ILE A 10 2.08 7.55 3.05
C ILE A 10 1.82 8.92 2.43
N LYS A 11 2.71 9.37 1.55
CA LYS A 11 2.63 10.69 0.90
C LYS A 11 1.79 10.67 -0.38
N GLY A 12 1.58 9.49 -0.97
CA GLY A 12 0.73 9.36 -2.14
C GLY A 12 0.50 7.92 -2.55
N CYS A 13 -0.61 7.69 -3.25
CA CYS A 13 -0.93 6.44 -3.91
C CYS A 13 -1.38 6.72 -5.34
N GLU A 14 -0.80 6.00 -6.29
CA GLU A 14 -1.10 6.16 -7.71
C GLU A 14 -1.30 4.80 -8.35
N LEU A 15 -2.38 4.63 -9.10
CA LEU A 15 -2.62 3.43 -9.89
C LEU A 15 -1.79 3.53 -11.18
N VAL A 16 -0.74 2.71 -11.29
CA VAL A 16 0.18 2.74 -12.44
C VAL A 16 -0.46 2.08 -13.66
N HIS A 17 -0.98 0.88 -13.49
CA HIS A 17 -1.69 0.14 -14.53
C HIS A 17 -2.60 -0.92 -13.91
N PHE A 18 -3.64 -1.30 -14.65
CA PHE A 18 -4.53 -2.40 -14.29
C PHE A 18 -4.99 -3.15 -15.55
N GLY A 19 -5.29 -4.44 -15.39
CA GLY A 19 -5.71 -5.31 -16.47
C GLY A 19 -6.24 -6.65 -15.96
N ALA A 20 -6.87 -7.41 -16.85
CA ALA A 20 -7.39 -8.74 -16.51
C ALA A 20 -6.25 -9.68 -16.08
N HIS A 21 -6.54 -10.55 -15.10
CA HIS A 21 -5.58 -11.55 -14.66
C HIS A 21 -5.39 -12.59 -15.78
N PRO A 22 -4.13 -12.93 -16.16
CA PRO A 22 -3.87 -13.76 -17.35
C PRO A 22 -4.44 -15.18 -17.25
N THR A 23 -4.58 -15.71 -16.03
CA THR A 23 -5.01 -17.09 -15.77
C THR A 23 -6.30 -17.22 -14.96
N MET A 24 -6.91 -16.13 -14.51
CA MET A 24 -8.11 -16.17 -13.66
C MET A 24 -9.21 -15.30 -14.27
N ALA A 25 -10.21 -15.95 -14.86
CA ALA A 25 -11.38 -15.28 -15.40
C ALA A 25 -12.12 -14.50 -14.30
N GLY A 26 -12.52 -13.26 -14.60
CA GLY A 26 -13.26 -12.41 -13.66
C GLY A 26 -12.41 -11.73 -12.57
N ARG A 27 -11.09 -11.86 -12.59
CA ARG A 27 -10.19 -11.14 -11.68
C ARG A 27 -9.43 -10.06 -12.42
N VAL A 28 -9.36 -8.88 -11.81
CA VAL A 28 -8.54 -7.77 -12.31
C VAL A 28 -7.35 -7.60 -11.38
N THR A 29 -6.17 -7.45 -11.97
CA THR A 29 -4.93 -7.13 -11.28
C THR A 29 -4.45 -5.74 -11.65
N GLY A 30 -3.77 -5.08 -10.73
CA GLY A 30 -3.11 -3.82 -11.01
C GLY A 30 -1.88 -3.63 -10.14
N VAL A 31 -1.12 -2.60 -10.47
CA VAL A 31 0.00 -2.14 -9.68
C VAL A 31 -0.31 -0.74 -9.20
N VAL A 32 -0.29 -0.56 -7.88
CA VAL A 32 -0.41 0.74 -7.25
C VAL A 32 0.96 1.10 -6.70
N ARG A 33 1.50 2.22 -7.16
CA ARG A 33 2.73 2.80 -6.63
C ARG A 33 2.38 3.70 -5.47
N VAL A 34 2.97 3.46 -4.32
CA VAL A 34 2.81 4.30 -3.15
C VAL A 34 4.12 5.01 -2.86
N ARG A 35 4.05 6.26 -2.43
CA ARG A 35 5.22 7.00 -1.93
C ARG A 35 5.18 6.95 -0.42
N ILE A 36 6.17 6.29 0.15
CA ILE A 36 6.34 6.17 1.60
C ILE A 36 7.43 7.14 2.02
N GLU A 37 7.18 7.83 3.11
CA GLU A 37 8.17 8.61 3.82
C GLU A 37 8.31 8.00 5.22
N GLU A 38 9.52 7.54 5.53
CA GLU A 38 9.84 6.96 6.83
C GLU A 38 10.93 7.81 7.50
N ARG A 39 10.68 8.19 8.76
CA ARG A 39 11.66 8.87 9.61
C ARG A 39 12.15 7.90 10.66
N PHE A 40 13.43 7.54 10.63
CA PHE A 40 14.06 6.61 11.56
C PHE A 40 15.31 7.24 12.19
N MET A 41 15.38 7.31 13.53
CA MET A 41 16.53 7.88 14.28
C MET A 41 17.01 9.26 13.78
N GLY A 42 16.11 10.09 13.27
CA GLY A 42 16.43 11.42 12.73
C GLY A 42 16.63 11.48 11.22
N ASN A 43 16.81 10.34 10.54
CA ASN A 43 16.93 10.28 9.08
C ASN A 43 15.55 10.20 8.43
N LEU A 44 15.31 11.05 7.42
CA LEU A 44 14.12 11.00 6.57
C LEU A 44 14.45 10.25 5.29
N THR A 45 13.72 9.18 5.00
CA THR A 45 13.87 8.39 3.78
C THR A 45 12.54 8.35 3.04
N ALA A 46 12.54 8.81 1.79
CA ALA A 46 11.37 8.70 0.92
C ALA A 46 11.65 7.69 -0.19
N TYR A 47 10.75 6.73 -0.37
CA TYR A 47 10.89 5.69 -1.39
C TYR A 47 9.56 5.29 -2.00
N PRO A 48 9.53 4.96 -3.31
CA PRO A 48 8.38 4.35 -3.93
C PRO A 48 8.30 2.86 -3.55
N LEU A 49 7.09 2.38 -3.27
CA LEU A 49 6.80 0.96 -3.09
C LEU A 49 5.69 0.56 -4.06
N ASP A 50 5.95 -0.43 -4.91
CA ASP A 50 5.00 -0.94 -5.87
C ASP A 50 4.21 -2.10 -5.25
N LEU A 51 2.92 -1.89 -5.01
CA LEU A 51 2.01 -2.89 -4.46
C LEU A 51 1.23 -3.55 -5.58
N LYS A 52 1.39 -4.87 -5.72
CA LYS A 52 0.52 -5.68 -6.57
C LYS A 52 -0.84 -5.83 -5.89
N VAL A 53 -1.87 -5.27 -6.50
CA VAL A 53 -3.24 -5.31 -5.99
C VAL A 53 -4.11 -6.16 -6.90
N LYS A 54 -5.10 -6.81 -6.31
CA LYS A 54 -6.06 -7.65 -7.03
C LYS A 54 -7.47 -7.36 -6.54
N ALA A 55 -8.41 -7.38 -7.47
CA ALA A 55 -9.82 -7.18 -7.21
C ALA A 55 -10.62 -8.27 -7.92
N ASP A 56 -11.52 -8.90 -7.17
CA ASP A 56 -12.40 -9.97 -7.62
C ASP A 56 -13.76 -9.38 -7.99
N ILE A 57 -13.82 -8.64 -9.10
CA ILE A 57 -15.00 -7.85 -9.45
C ILE A 57 -15.61 -8.18 -10.82
N GLY A 58 -15.08 -9.20 -11.51
CA GLY A 58 -15.53 -9.58 -12.83
C GLY A 58 -15.22 -8.52 -13.89
N GLU A 59 -16.00 -8.57 -14.97
CA GLU A 59 -16.05 -7.52 -15.98
C GLU A 59 -16.91 -6.36 -15.44
N ALA A 60 -16.27 -5.23 -15.17
CA ALA A 60 -16.93 -4.05 -14.60
C ALA A 60 -16.42 -2.78 -15.28
N ALA A 61 -17.18 -1.69 -15.15
CA ALA A 61 -16.75 -0.38 -15.63
C ALA A 61 -15.37 -0.02 -15.04
N PRO A 62 -14.49 0.63 -15.83
CA PRO A 62 -13.11 0.93 -15.42
C PRO A 62 -13.04 1.77 -14.13
N GLU A 63 -14.04 2.62 -13.88
CA GLU A 63 -14.14 3.39 -12.63
C GLU A 63 -14.32 2.48 -11.42
N ARG A 64 -15.18 1.47 -11.51
CA ARG A 64 -15.43 0.50 -10.43
C ARG A 64 -14.21 -0.37 -10.17
N ILE A 65 -13.49 -0.75 -11.23
CA ILE A 65 -12.20 -1.43 -11.14
C ILE A 65 -11.18 -0.58 -10.38
N ARG A 66 -11.03 0.70 -10.75
CA ARG A 66 -10.10 1.63 -10.09
C ARG A 66 -10.40 1.74 -8.59
N THR A 67 -11.67 1.96 -8.23
CA THR A 67 -12.08 2.05 -6.83
C THR A 67 -11.78 0.77 -6.06
N ALA A 68 -12.07 -0.40 -6.63
CA ALA A 68 -11.79 -1.68 -5.98
C ALA A 68 -10.29 -1.93 -5.77
N LEU A 69 -9.45 -1.59 -6.76
CA LEU A 69 -8.00 -1.73 -6.66
C LEU A 69 -7.40 -0.76 -5.63
N LEU A 70 -7.88 0.49 -5.60
CA LEU A 70 -7.47 1.49 -4.61
C LEU A 70 -7.91 1.10 -3.19
N ALA A 71 -9.12 0.55 -3.02
CA ALA A 71 -9.59 0.04 -1.74
C ALA A 71 -8.70 -1.12 -1.25
N HIS A 72 -8.31 -2.04 -2.15
CA HIS A 72 -7.37 -3.10 -1.83
C HIS A 72 -5.99 -2.55 -1.44
N ALA A 73 -5.48 -1.56 -2.17
CA ALA A 73 -4.23 -0.89 -1.85
C ALA A 73 -4.27 -0.25 -0.45
N ALA A 74 -5.32 0.51 -0.14
CA ALA A 74 -5.52 1.13 1.17
C ALA A 74 -5.53 0.09 2.30
N HIS A 75 -6.16 -1.06 2.08
CA HIS A 75 -6.13 -2.15 3.06
C HIS A 75 -4.73 -2.74 3.26
N GLN A 76 -3.98 -2.97 2.17
CA GLN A 76 -2.58 -3.44 2.25
C GLN A 76 -1.69 -2.42 2.98
N LEU A 77 -1.89 -1.13 2.71
CA LEU A 77 -1.16 -0.05 3.36
C LEU A 77 -1.47 0.06 4.85
N ASN A 78 -2.74 -0.05 5.25
CA ASN A 78 -3.12 -0.07 6.66
C ASN A 78 -2.49 -1.27 7.37
N LYS A 79 -2.46 -2.43 6.71
CA LYS A 79 -1.78 -3.62 7.25
C LYS A 79 -0.26 -3.43 7.35
N LEU A 80 0.37 -2.78 6.37
CA LEU A 80 1.80 -2.45 6.40
C LEU A 80 2.11 -1.49 7.56
N LYS A 81 1.29 -0.44 7.74
CA LYS A 81 1.40 0.50 8.86
C LYS A 81 1.23 -0.19 10.21
N ALA A 82 0.24 -1.06 10.35
CA ALA A 82 0.03 -1.85 11.57
C ALA A 82 1.25 -2.73 11.89
N ARG A 83 1.79 -3.44 10.88
CA ARG A 83 3.01 -4.25 11.04
C ARG A 83 4.25 -3.43 11.39
N HIS A 84 4.41 -2.23 10.84
CA HIS A 84 5.48 -1.32 11.24
C HIS A 84 5.31 -0.88 12.70
N GLY A 85 4.07 -0.66 13.17
CA GLY A 85 3.78 -0.41 14.58
C GLY A 85 4.12 -1.60 15.48
N GLU A 86 3.69 -2.81 15.12
CA GLU A 86 3.92 -4.04 15.91
C GLU A 86 5.39 -4.47 15.96
N ARG A 87 6.11 -4.45 14.83
CA ARG A 87 7.55 -4.79 14.80
C ARG A 87 8.39 -3.84 15.64
N TYR A 88 7.90 -2.62 15.86
CA TYR A 88 8.56 -1.67 16.73
C TYR A 88 8.30 -1.91 18.21
N GLN A 89 7.10 -2.39 18.58
CA GLN A 89 6.82 -2.77 19.97
C GLN A 89 7.68 -3.97 20.41
N MET A 90 7.96 -4.93 19.52
CA MET A 90 8.81 -6.09 19.84
C MET A 90 10.31 -5.78 19.87
N ALA A 91 10.79 -4.69 19.25
CA ALA A 91 12.18 -4.28 19.31
C ALA A 91 12.52 -3.44 20.56
N ALA A 92 11.51 -3.18 21.40
CA ALA A 92 11.62 -2.44 22.65
C ALA A 92 11.49 -3.34 23.90
N GLU A 93 11.46 -4.67 23.73
CA GLU A 93 11.46 -5.68 24.81
C GLU A 93 12.84 -6.29 25.04
#